data_AF-A0A9N9BM91-F1
#
_entry.id   AF-A0A9N9BM91-F1
#
_cell.length_a   1.000
_cell.length_b   1.000
_cell.length_c   1.000
_cell.angle_alpha   90.00
_cell.angle_beta   90.00
_cell.angle_gamma   90.00
#
_symmetry.space_group_name_H-M   'P 1'
#
loop_
_entity.id
_entity.type
_entity.pdbx_description
1 polymer ?
#
loop_
_entity_poly.entity_id
_entity_poly.type
_entity_poly.pdbx_seq_one_letter_code
_entity_poly.pdbx_strand_id
1 'polypeptide(L)'
;ANGMSDKAFDLSEAYEDYKSLVSLIMESNLDVDKYIEIYMLKYKEKFAYMLYEWYFEKERYADLLSQQHAIKHKEWLQKFLNERNLNGISWIHDINMRQYSDASIKTRHLAQKTFLSISKLTYLAELKDDSELKSDQVQETLDEIEKCGELVTAYKEIQDQFIKAATSSNQKFYDEYDQVNYIAKKVIKETQESRPSLAKLFIQCIPRILRGGKVSTEELVEVITLRDVKQKDDYPFVLLLVSDDKLLPDSRRRELLQTIWRRIYITDRWDWISDTNDMSDEEINERITNTAVFRTLFIVTRRYEKPLSQWFNPPASSFFASTVEQLQSRFPTFKEEQIKELIEDYKKENTALQHSIQELQLNTHVEHALRLLNLKSSLGDEDQLDPMEVEEDT
;
A
#
# COMPACT_ATOMS: atom_id res chain seq x y z
N ALA A 1 32.78 -15.46 47.12
CA ALA A 1 31.81 -15.98 48.10
C ALA A 1 30.71 -16.63 47.30
N ASN A 2 30.84 -17.94 46.99
CA ASN A 2 30.11 -18.56 45.87
C ASN A 2 29.08 -19.62 46.30
N GLY A 3 28.99 -19.96 47.59
CA GLY A 3 28.16 -21.09 48.03
C GLY A 3 26.63 -20.92 47.90
N MET A 4 26.12 -19.71 47.67
CA MET A 4 24.69 -19.50 47.34
C MET A 4 24.42 -19.61 45.84
N SER A 5 25.40 -19.24 45.02
CA SER A 5 25.34 -19.41 43.56
C SER A 5 25.31 -20.91 43.24
N ASP A 6 26.25 -21.68 43.80
CA ASP A 6 26.38 -23.12 43.53
C ASP A 6 25.11 -23.89 43.92
N LYS A 7 24.48 -23.56 45.06
CA LYS A 7 23.20 -24.16 45.47
C LYS A 7 22.03 -23.78 44.56
N ALA A 8 22.03 -22.57 44.01
CA ALA A 8 20.98 -22.13 43.09
C ALA A 8 21.11 -22.81 41.72
N PHE A 9 22.34 -23.07 41.26
CA PHE A 9 22.63 -23.91 40.10
C PHE A 9 22.15 -25.35 40.34
N ASP A 10 22.56 -25.97 41.45
CA ASP A 10 22.15 -27.34 41.81
C ASP A 10 20.63 -27.50 41.89
N LEU A 11 19.94 -26.50 42.46
CA LEU A 11 18.48 -26.50 42.57
C LEU A 11 17.81 -26.37 41.19
N SER A 12 18.28 -25.43 40.36
CA SER A 12 17.73 -25.22 39.01
C SER A 12 17.94 -26.45 38.13
N GLU A 13 19.08 -27.14 38.27
CA GLU A 13 19.35 -28.41 37.59
C GLU A 13 18.44 -29.54 38.09
N ALA A 14 18.25 -29.67 39.41
CA ALA A 14 17.46 -30.75 39.99
C ALA A 14 15.97 -30.67 39.62
N TYR A 15 15.42 -29.46 39.45
CA TYR A 15 14.02 -29.23 39.10
C TYR A 15 13.80 -28.96 37.60
N GLU A 16 14.83 -29.06 36.76
CA GLU A 16 14.78 -28.71 35.34
C GLU A 16 14.25 -27.28 35.07
N ASP A 17 14.51 -26.35 35.99
CA ASP A 17 14.14 -24.94 35.81
C ASP A 17 15.22 -24.22 34.99
N TYR A 18 15.15 -24.44 33.67
CA TYR A 18 16.10 -23.86 32.72
C TYR A 18 16.00 -22.33 32.63
N LYS A 19 14.85 -21.73 32.96
CA LYS A 19 14.70 -20.26 32.94
C LYS A 19 15.53 -19.63 34.05
N SER A 20 15.40 -20.13 35.27
CA SER A 20 16.22 -19.68 36.40
C SER A 20 17.70 -19.96 36.15
N LEU A 21 18.03 -21.11 35.56
CA LEU A 21 19.41 -21.48 35.21
C LEU A 21 20.03 -20.47 34.22
N VAL A 22 19.32 -20.09 33.16
CA VAL A 22 19.78 -19.08 32.19
C VAL A 22 19.99 -17.74 32.87
N SER A 23 19.03 -17.26 33.67
CA SER A 23 19.19 -15.99 34.38
C SER A 23 20.40 -16.00 35.31
N LEU A 24 20.61 -17.08 36.06
CA LEU A 24 21.77 -17.23 36.93
C LEU A 24 23.10 -17.18 36.16
N ILE A 25 23.17 -17.80 34.98
CA ILE A 25 24.38 -17.75 34.13
C ILE A 25 24.61 -16.33 33.64
N MET A 26 23.59 -15.70 33.04
CA MET A 26 23.70 -14.41 32.38
C MET A 26 23.95 -13.25 33.35
N GLU A 27 23.53 -13.39 34.61
CA GLU A 27 23.71 -12.39 35.68
C GLU A 27 24.92 -12.69 36.58
N SER A 28 25.63 -13.80 36.33
CA SER A 28 26.83 -14.16 37.09
C SER A 28 28.09 -13.45 36.58
N ASN A 29 29.10 -13.33 37.45
CA ASN A 29 30.46 -12.90 37.08
C ASN A 29 31.31 -14.07 36.51
N LEU A 30 30.67 -15.14 36.03
CA LEU A 30 31.35 -16.32 35.51
C LEU A 30 31.62 -16.19 34.01
N ASP A 31 32.39 -17.14 33.48
CA ASP A 31 32.59 -17.29 32.03
C ASP A 31 31.30 -17.79 31.36
N VAL A 32 30.44 -16.85 30.99
CA VAL A 32 29.10 -17.08 30.44
C VAL A 32 29.12 -18.04 29.25
N ASP A 33 30.06 -17.87 28.32
CA ASP A 33 30.14 -18.69 27.10
C ASP A 33 30.42 -20.16 27.40
N LYS A 34 31.33 -20.41 28.35
CA LYS A 34 31.67 -21.77 28.78
C LYS A 34 30.48 -22.48 29.43
N TYR A 35 29.74 -21.80 30.30
CA TYR A 35 28.56 -22.40 30.96
C TYR A 35 27.42 -22.63 29.98
N ILE A 36 27.18 -21.70 29.05
CA ILE A 36 26.22 -21.89 27.97
C ILE A 36 26.57 -23.15 27.17
N GLU A 37 27.84 -23.34 26.79
CA GLU A 37 28.26 -24.52 26.03
C GLU A 37 28.02 -25.84 26.80
N ILE A 38 28.35 -25.88 28.10
CA ILE A 38 28.12 -27.04 28.97
C ILE A 38 26.62 -27.40 29.02
N TYR A 39 25.76 -26.41 29.28
CA TYR A 39 24.34 -26.65 29.46
C TYR A 39 23.59 -26.89 28.14
N MET A 40 24.04 -26.27 27.04
CA MET A 40 23.56 -26.60 25.70
C MET A 40 23.88 -28.06 25.34
N LEU A 41 25.06 -28.57 25.70
CA LEU A 41 25.41 -29.98 25.47
C LEU A 41 24.56 -30.93 26.34
N LYS A 42 24.34 -30.57 27.60
CA LYS A 42 23.61 -31.40 28.58
C LYS A 42 22.10 -31.45 28.31
N TYR A 43 21.47 -30.30 28.09
CA TYR A 43 20.02 -30.14 28.04
C TYR A 43 19.47 -29.80 26.64
N LYS A 44 20.35 -29.55 25.66
CA LYS A 44 20.02 -29.38 24.23
C LYS A 44 18.98 -28.26 24.00
N GLU A 45 18.02 -28.53 23.12
CA GLU A 45 16.99 -27.59 22.66
C GLU A 45 16.20 -26.95 23.82
N LYS A 46 15.89 -27.70 24.89
CA LYS A 46 15.12 -27.19 26.03
C LYS A 46 15.81 -26.01 26.71
N PHE A 47 17.12 -26.10 26.89
CA PHE A 47 17.92 -25.02 27.46
C PHE A 47 18.14 -23.89 26.44
N ALA A 48 18.43 -24.25 25.18
CA ALA A 48 18.62 -23.27 24.11
C ALA A 48 17.39 -22.35 23.95
N TYR A 49 16.18 -22.88 24.03
CA TYR A 49 14.95 -22.09 23.94
C TYR A 49 14.86 -21.08 25.08
N MET A 50 15.08 -21.50 26.33
CA MET A 50 15.05 -20.56 27.47
C MET A 50 16.14 -19.49 27.36
N LEU A 51 17.30 -19.82 26.78
CA LEU A 51 18.35 -18.85 26.49
C LEU A 51 17.92 -17.84 25.42
N TYR A 52 17.27 -18.30 24.34
CA TYR A 52 16.74 -17.42 23.30
C TYR A 52 15.61 -16.54 23.82
N GLU A 53 14.74 -17.07 24.69
CA GLU A 53 13.73 -16.29 25.39
C GLU A 53 14.34 -15.18 26.23
N TRP A 54 15.44 -15.46 26.93
CA TRP A 54 16.12 -14.43 27.73
C TRP A 54 16.63 -13.29 26.84
N TYR A 55 17.26 -13.59 25.70
CA TYR A 55 17.68 -12.54 24.77
C TYR A 55 16.49 -11.76 24.19
N PHE A 56 15.38 -12.45 23.91
CA PHE A 56 14.14 -11.84 23.44
C PHE A 56 13.52 -10.90 24.50
N GLU A 57 13.35 -11.37 25.74
CA GLU A 57 12.81 -10.59 26.87
C GLU A 57 13.67 -9.34 27.19
N LYS A 58 14.97 -9.38 26.90
CA LYS A 58 15.90 -8.25 27.08
C LYS A 58 16.03 -7.36 25.85
N GLU A 59 15.28 -7.61 24.77
CA GLU A 59 15.36 -6.90 23.49
C GLU A 59 16.77 -6.95 22.84
N ARG A 60 17.57 -7.97 23.17
CA ARG A 60 18.95 -8.15 22.70
C ARG A 60 19.01 -9.00 21.42
N TYR A 61 18.26 -8.60 20.41
CA TYR A 61 18.09 -9.38 19.17
C TYR A 61 19.40 -9.54 18.37
N ALA A 62 20.22 -8.48 18.32
CA ALA A 62 21.51 -8.53 17.63
C ALA A 62 22.47 -9.55 18.28
N ASP A 63 22.43 -9.64 19.61
CA ASP A 63 23.21 -10.63 20.34
C ASP A 63 22.69 -12.03 20.04
N LEU A 64 21.37 -12.27 20.16
CA LEU A 64 20.76 -13.56 19.82
C LEU A 64 21.25 -14.14 18.47
N LEU A 65 21.37 -13.29 17.45
CA LEU A 65 21.74 -13.69 16.10
C LEU A 65 23.26 -13.84 15.87
N SER A 66 24.10 -13.22 16.71
CA SER A 66 25.56 -13.15 16.51
C SER A 66 26.37 -14.11 17.38
N GLN A 67 25.75 -14.68 18.43
CA GLN A 67 26.46 -15.56 19.36
C GLN A 67 26.89 -16.89 18.73
N GLN A 68 28.02 -17.44 19.19
CA GLN A 68 28.57 -18.69 18.64
C GLN A 68 27.60 -19.88 18.78
N HIS A 69 26.85 -19.93 19.89
CA HIS A 69 25.90 -21.00 20.15
C HIS A 69 24.70 -20.98 19.17
N ALA A 70 24.26 -19.79 18.74
CA ALA A 70 23.28 -19.61 17.69
C ALA A 70 23.81 -20.05 16.31
N ILE A 71 25.08 -19.77 16.03
CA ILE A 71 25.75 -20.18 14.78
C ILE A 71 26.00 -21.71 14.74
N LYS A 72 26.30 -22.34 15.87
CA LYS A 72 26.51 -23.81 15.97
C LYS A 72 25.18 -24.57 15.85
N HIS A 73 24.10 -24.06 16.44
CA HIS A 73 22.81 -24.73 16.51
C HIS A 73 21.73 -23.99 15.71
N LYS A 74 22.03 -23.71 14.44
CA LYS A 74 21.18 -22.88 13.57
C LYS A 74 19.74 -23.40 13.43
N GLU A 75 19.55 -24.72 13.46
CA GLU A 75 18.23 -25.36 13.36
C GLU A 75 17.33 -25.05 14.57
N TRP A 76 17.88 -25.04 15.79
CA TRP A 76 17.12 -24.73 17.00
C TRP A 76 16.69 -23.28 17.02
N LEU A 77 17.60 -22.37 16.63
CA LEU A 77 17.27 -20.95 16.48
C LEU A 77 16.22 -20.72 15.39
N GLN A 78 16.33 -21.40 14.24
CA GLN A 78 15.33 -21.30 13.16
C GLN A 78 13.93 -21.70 13.66
N LYS A 79 13.84 -22.84 14.36
CA LYS A 79 12.57 -23.32 14.90
C LYS A 79 11.99 -22.36 15.92
N PHE A 80 12.80 -21.85 16.86
CA PHE A 80 12.39 -20.83 17.83
C PHE A 80 11.83 -19.56 17.16
N LEU A 81 12.57 -19.01 16.18
CA LEU A 81 12.18 -17.78 15.49
C LEU A 81 10.85 -17.94 14.74
N ASN A 82 10.63 -19.11 14.12
CA ASN A 82 9.41 -19.42 13.39
C ASN A 82 8.22 -19.65 14.34
N GLU A 83 8.40 -20.42 15.44
CA GLU A 83 7.35 -20.63 16.45
C GLU A 83 6.90 -19.33 17.11
N ARG A 84 7.81 -18.36 17.28
CA ARG A 84 7.50 -17.04 17.85
C ARG A 84 7.05 -16.00 16.81
N ASN A 85 6.94 -16.36 15.53
CA ASN A 85 6.59 -15.44 14.45
C ASN A 85 7.45 -14.16 14.42
N LEU A 86 8.75 -14.27 14.71
CA LEU A 86 9.68 -13.13 14.78
C LEU A 86 10.20 -12.70 13.41
N ASN A 87 9.29 -12.49 12.46
CA ASN A 87 9.61 -12.17 11.07
C ASN A 87 10.43 -10.88 10.90
N GLY A 88 10.37 -9.96 11.86
CA GLY A 88 11.15 -8.71 11.85
C GLY A 88 12.66 -8.92 11.94
N ILE A 89 13.11 -10.04 12.51
CA ILE A 89 14.54 -10.35 12.70
C ILE A 89 14.94 -11.70 12.09
N SER A 90 13.99 -12.62 11.87
CA SER A 90 14.30 -13.98 11.41
C SER A 90 14.89 -14.03 10.02
N TRP A 91 14.57 -13.06 9.15
CA TRP A 91 15.15 -12.94 7.82
C TRP A 91 16.68 -12.86 7.81
N ILE A 92 17.29 -12.30 8.86
CA ILE A 92 18.76 -12.23 9.00
C ILE A 92 19.34 -13.64 9.18
N HIS A 93 18.64 -14.46 9.97
CA HIS A 93 19.03 -15.85 10.20
C HIS A 93 18.83 -16.70 8.95
N ASP A 94 17.75 -16.47 8.19
CA ASP A 94 17.50 -17.16 6.92
C ASP A 94 18.64 -16.87 5.91
N ILE A 95 19.14 -15.63 5.83
CA ILE A 95 20.32 -15.28 5.02
C ILE A 95 21.56 -16.07 5.48
N ASN A 96 21.81 -16.17 6.80
CA ASN A 96 22.92 -16.93 7.36
C ASN A 96 22.81 -18.44 7.12
N MET A 97 21.58 -18.92 6.86
CA MET A 97 21.26 -20.30 6.48
C MET A 97 21.29 -20.53 4.96
N ARG A 98 21.53 -19.48 4.15
CA ARG A 98 21.41 -19.49 2.69
C ARG A 98 19.99 -19.85 2.21
N GLN A 99 18.98 -19.54 3.01
CA GLN A 99 17.57 -19.67 2.68
C GLN A 99 17.07 -18.32 2.16
N TYR A 100 17.52 -17.92 0.97
CA TYR A 100 17.30 -16.55 0.51
C TYR A 100 15.85 -16.32 0.06
N SER A 101 15.18 -17.36 -0.44
CA SER A 101 13.74 -17.32 -0.70
C SER A 101 12.91 -16.95 0.54
N ASP A 102 13.15 -17.63 1.67
CA ASP A 102 12.43 -17.36 2.93
C ASP A 102 12.72 -15.96 3.47
N ALA A 103 13.99 -15.52 3.40
CA ALA A 103 14.40 -14.18 3.76
C ALA A 103 13.69 -13.12 2.91
N SER A 104 13.53 -13.37 1.61
CA SER A 104 12.84 -12.48 0.68
C SER A 104 11.38 -12.29 1.07
N ILE A 105 10.66 -13.37 1.40
CA ILE A 105 9.26 -13.32 1.81
C ILE A 105 9.10 -12.52 3.10
N LYS A 106 9.91 -12.84 4.13
CA LYS A 106 9.85 -12.17 5.45
C LYS A 106 10.15 -10.67 5.34
N THR A 107 11.14 -10.29 4.54
CA THR A 107 11.48 -8.87 4.33
C THR A 107 10.45 -8.12 3.49
N ARG A 108 9.79 -8.80 2.52
CA ARG A 108 8.68 -8.22 1.76
C ARG A 108 7.55 -7.72 2.67
N HIS A 109 7.20 -8.51 3.69
CA HIS A 109 6.12 -8.18 4.63
C HIS A 109 6.40 -6.94 5.51
N LEU A 110 7.67 -6.58 5.70
CA LEU A 110 8.06 -5.38 6.47
C LEU A 110 7.77 -4.08 5.72
N ALA A 111 7.54 -4.13 4.40
CA ALA A 111 6.99 -3.06 3.57
C ALA A 111 7.64 -1.66 3.76
N GLN A 112 8.95 -1.62 3.96
CA GLN A 112 9.75 -0.39 3.86
C GLN A 112 10.71 -0.51 2.68
N LYS A 113 11.04 0.63 2.06
CA LYS A 113 11.89 0.66 0.85
C LYS A 113 13.17 -0.16 1.00
N THR A 114 13.87 -0.03 2.13
CA THR A 114 15.09 -0.80 2.42
C THR A 114 14.83 -2.30 2.46
N PHE A 115 13.76 -2.75 3.14
CA PHE A 115 13.42 -4.17 3.22
C PHE A 115 12.94 -4.75 1.88
N LEU A 116 12.28 -3.96 1.04
CA LEU A 116 11.93 -4.39 -0.32
C LEU A 116 13.16 -4.53 -1.21
N SER A 117 14.16 -3.64 -1.07
CA SER A 117 15.45 -3.81 -1.76
C SER A 117 16.18 -5.07 -1.27
N ILE A 118 16.18 -5.33 0.04
CA ILE A 118 16.73 -6.58 0.60
C ILE A 118 15.94 -7.80 0.08
N SER A 119 14.62 -7.72 0.02
CA SER A 119 13.74 -8.77 -0.51
C SER A 119 14.07 -9.10 -1.97
N LYS A 120 14.27 -8.07 -2.81
CA LYS A 120 14.66 -8.25 -4.22
C LYS A 120 16.05 -8.88 -4.33
N LEU A 121 17.03 -8.37 -3.57
CA LEU A 121 18.40 -8.89 -3.62
C LEU A 121 18.51 -10.33 -3.10
N THR A 122 17.80 -10.67 -2.03
CA THR A 122 17.75 -12.03 -1.49
C THR A 122 17.07 -12.97 -2.48
N TYR A 123 15.95 -12.56 -3.09
CA TYR A 123 15.30 -13.36 -4.13
C TYR A 123 16.23 -13.62 -5.33
N LEU A 124 16.92 -12.58 -5.82
CA LEU A 124 17.88 -12.71 -6.92
C LEU A 124 19.08 -13.58 -6.56
N ALA A 125 19.50 -13.62 -5.29
CA ALA A 125 20.61 -14.45 -4.83
C ALA A 125 20.26 -15.95 -4.75
N GLU A 126 18.98 -16.31 -4.76
CA GLU A 126 18.51 -17.71 -4.83
C GLU A 126 18.65 -18.28 -6.25
N LEU A 127 18.60 -17.42 -7.26
CA LEU A 127 18.64 -17.83 -8.67
C LEU A 127 20.01 -18.40 -9.02
N LYS A 128 20.02 -19.54 -9.72
CA LYS A 128 21.27 -20.27 -10.04
C LYS A 128 21.95 -19.74 -11.29
N ASP A 129 21.19 -19.22 -12.24
CA ASP A 129 21.68 -18.69 -13.50
C ASP A 129 20.74 -17.65 -14.12
N ASP A 130 21.22 -16.99 -15.17
CA ASP A 130 20.47 -15.97 -15.91
C ASP A 130 19.27 -16.52 -16.70
N SER A 131 19.15 -17.85 -16.82
CA SER A 131 18.03 -18.49 -17.50
C SER A 131 16.80 -18.56 -16.59
N GLU A 132 16.99 -18.83 -15.29
CA GLU A 132 15.94 -18.77 -14.28
C GLU A 132 15.37 -17.35 -14.15
N LEU A 133 16.21 -16.32 -14.32
CA LEU A 133 15.78 -14.93 -14.32
C LEU A 133 14.70 -14.65 -15.37
N LYS A 134 14.75 -15.32 -16.52
CA LYS A 134 13.79 -15.14 -17.62
C LYS A 134 12.51 -15.97 -17.45
N SER A 135 12.40 -16.77 -16.39
CA SER A 135 11.18 -17.54 -16.15
C SER A 135 10.03 -16.62 -15.74
N ASP A 136 8.84 -16.92 -16.26
CA ASP A 136 7.64 -16.11 -16.02
C ASP A 136 7.33 -15.98 -14.51
N GLN A 137 7.56 -17.04 -13.74
CA GLN A 137 7.33 -17.03 -12.29
C GLN A 137 8.28 -16.10 -11.53
N VAL A 138 9.55 -16.04 -11.96
CA VAL A 138 10.54 -15.13 -11.35
C VAL A 138 10.21 -13.69 -11.70
N GLN A 139 9.84 -13.42 -12.96
CA GLN A 139 9.40 -12.09 -13.38
C GLN A 139 8.14 -11.65 -12.62
N GLU A 140 7.12 -12.51 -12.49
CA GLU A 140 5.90 -12.18 -11.72
C GLU A 140 6.25 -11.83 -10.27
N THR A 141 7.16 -12.58 -9.64
CA THR A 141 7.58 -12.31 -8.25
C THR A 141 8.34 -10.99 -8.12
N LEU A 142 9.21 -10.67 -9.09
CA LEU A 142 9.93 -9.40 -9.12
C LEU A 142 8.97 -8.22 -9.35
N ASP A 143 8.00 -8.37 -10.25
CA ASP A 143 6.96 -7.38 -10.50
C ASP A 143 6.13 -7.12 -9.24
N GLU A 144 5.78 -8.15 -8.47
CA GLU A 144 5.09 -7.99 -7.18
C GLU A 144 5.90 -7.18 -6.16
N ILE A 145 7.22 -7.43 -6.08
CA ILE A 145 8.12 -6.68 -5.19
C ILE A 145 8.23 -5.22 -5.66
N GLU A 146 8.33 -4.99 -6.96
CA GLU A 146 8.40 -3.65 -7.54
C GLU A 146 7.11 -2.85 -7.29
N LYS A 147 5.94 -3.45 -7.51
CA LYS A 147 4.63 -2.85 -7.18
C LYS A 147 4.52 -2.49 -5.69
N CYS A 148 5.02 -3.35 -4.79
CA CYS A 148 5.11 -3.01 -3.37
C CYS A 148 6.02 -1.78 -3.13
N GLY A 149 7.11 -1.66 -3.90
CA GLY A 149 8.03 -0.52 -3.84
C GLY A 149 7.41 0.79 -4.32
N GLU A 150 6.62 0.74 -5.39
CA GLU A 150 5.84 1.88 -5.89
C GLU A 150 4.81 2.33 -4.84
N LEU A 151 4.08 1.38 -4.25
CA LEU A 151 3.14 1.67 -3.15
C LEU A 151 3.83 2.39 -1.99
N VAL A 152 4.95 1.85 -1.49
CA VAL A 152 5.70 2.47 -0.39
C VAL A 152 6.20 3.86 -0.76
N THR A 153 6.58 4.07 -2.02
CA THR A 153 7.03 5.39 -2.50
C THR A 153 5.87 6.39 -2.51
N ALA A 154 4.71 6.01 -3.06
CA ALA A 154 3.51 6.84 -3.03
C ALA A 154 3.11 7.20 -1.59
N TYR A 155 3.12 6.24 -0.67
CA TYR A 155 2.85 6.52 0.75
C TYR A 155 3.79 7.56 1.35
N LYS A 156 5.09 7.44 1.08
CA LYS A 156 6.10 8.40 1.58
C LYS A 156 5.89 9.78 0.99
N GLU A 157 5.58 9.89 -0.29
CA GLU A 157 5.31 11.18 -0.93
C GLU A 157 4.11 11.89 -0.30
N ILE A 158 3.05 11.14 0.03
CA ILE A 158 1.86 11.67 0.72
C ILE A 158 2.22 12.10 2.14
N GLN A 159 2.97 11.25 2.86
CA GLN A 159 3.42 11.55 4.21
C GLN A 159 4.29 12.82 4.23
N ASP A 160 5.24 12.94 3.31
CA ASP A 160 6.11 14.10 3.15
C ASP A 160 5.30 15.35 2.81
N GLN A 161 4.26 15.24 1.98
CA GLN A 161 3.33 16.34 1.71
C GLN A 161 2.61 16.80 2.97
N PHE A 162 2.12 15.86 3.80
CA PHE A 162 1.46 16.18 5.07
C PHE A 162 2.41 16.82 6.07
N ILE A 163 3.63 16.28 6.20
CA ILE A 163 4.69 16.85 7.03
C ILE A 163 5.05 18.26 6.55
N LYS A 164 5.22 18.47 5.24
CA LYS A 164 5.47 19.78 4.64
C LYS A 164 4.31 20.75 4.89
N ALA A 165 3.06 20.30 4.81
CA ALA A 165 1.90 21.13 5.11
C ALA A 165 1.91 21.58 6.59
N ALA A 166 2.22 20.68 7.51
CA ALA A 166 2.33 20.97 8.94
C ALA A 166 3.51 21.90 9.28
N THR A 167 4.66 21.73 8.62
CA THR A 167 5.92 22.43 8.96
C THR A 167 6.15 23.72 8.16
N SER A 168 5.45 23.94 7.05
CA SER A 168 5.59 25.15 6.20
C SER A 168 5.18 26.47 6.88
N SER A 169 4.72 26.40 8.13
CA SER A 169 4.39 27.55 8.97
C SER A 169 4.97 27.32 10.36
N ASN A 170 5.40 28.39 11.05
CA ASN A 170 5.76 28.36 12.48
C ASN A 170 4.54 28.12 13.40
N GLN A 171 3.51 27.44 12.90
CA GLN A 171 2.31 27.09 13.62
C GLN A 171 2.66 26.02 14.66
N LYS A 172 2.32 26.30 15.93
CA LYS A 172 2.34 25.30 16.97
C LYS A 172 0.98 24.60 17.02
N PHE A 173 1.02 23.28 17.16
CA PHE A 173 -0.18 22.45 17.35
C PHE A 173 -0.27 22.04 18.82
N TYR A 174 -1.44 22.16 19.42
CA TYR A 174 -1.65 21.80 20.83
C TYR A 174 -1.93 20.30 20.98
N ASP A 175 -2.58 19.71 19.99
CA ASP A 175 -2.85 18.27 19.91
C ASP A 175 -2.83 17.75 18.45
N GLU A 176 -3.05 16.45 18.29
CA GLU A 176 -3.11 15.79 16.97
C GLU A 176 -4.31 16.27 16.14
N TYR A 177 -5.44 16.59 16.78
CA TYR A 177 -6.65 17.03 16.09
C TYR A 177 -6.42 18.38 15.39
N ASP A 178 -5.79 19.33 16.08
CA ASP A 178 -5.39 20.62 15.53
C ASP A 178 -4.43 20.46 14.34
N GLN A 179 -3.41 19.59 14.48
CA GLN A 179 -2.45 19.31 13.41
C GLN A 179 -3.14 18.73 12.18
N VAL A 180 -3.99 17.73 12.36
CA VAL A 180 -4.72 17.04 11.29
C VAL A 180 -5.63 18.00 10.54
N ASN A 181 -6.42 18.81 11.25
CA ASN A 181 -7.30 19.80 10.61
C ASN A 181 -6.51 20.87 9.85
N TYR A 182 -5.35 21.27 10.38
CA TYR A 182 -4.50 22.23 9.70
C TYR A 182 -3.91 21.67 8.41
N ILE A 183 -3.43 20.41 8.42
CA ILE A 183 -2.97 19.71 7.22
C ILE A 183 -4.10 19.63 6.20
N ALA A 184 -5.29 19.19 6.63
CA ALA A 184 -6.44 19.05 5.74
C ALA A 184 -6.81 20.38 5.06
N LYS A 185 -6.86 21.49 5.81
CA LYS A 185 -7.10 22.84 5.26
C LYS A 185 -6.07 23.30 4.22
N LYS A 186 -4.86 22.73 4.22
CA LYS A 186 -3.82 23.05 3.23
C LYS A 186 -3.82 22.11 2.02
N VAL A 187 -4.23 20.86 2.19
CA VAL A 187 -4.10 19.82 1.16
C VAL A 187 -5.40 19.56 0.41
N ILE A 188 -6.55 19.74 1.07
CA ILE A 188 -7.89 19.43 0.55
C ILE A 188 -8.91 20.55 0.83
N LYS A 189 -8.49 21.81 0.73
CA LYS A 189 -9.34 22.97 0.99
C LYS A 189 -10.57 22.98 0.08
N GLU A 190 -10.38 22.80 -1.23
CA GLU A 190 -11.49 22.83 -2.20
C GLU A 190 -12.45 21.65 -1.99
N THR A 191 -11.89 20.48 -1.68
CA THR A 191 -12.69 19.30 -1.32
C THR A 191 -13.46 19.52 -0.01
N GLN A 192 -12.88 20.17 1.01
CA GLN A 192 -13.59 20.49 2.26
C GLN A 192 -14.79 21.42 2.04
N GLU A 193 -14.66 22.39 1.13
CA GLU A 193 -15.71 23.37 0.84
C GLU A 193 -16.84 22.76 -0.02
N SER A 194 -16.48 21.96 -1.03
CA SER A 194 -17.45 21.40 -1.99
C SER A 194 -18.07 20.07 -1.53
N ARG A 195 -17.26 19.20 -0.91
CA ARG A 195 -17.55 17.80 -0.61
C ARG A 195 -17.07 17.42 0.81
N PRO A 196 -17.74 17.96 1.86
CA PRO A 196 -17.28 17.85 3.25
C PRO A 196 -17.25 16.41 3.80
N SER A 197 -18.13 15.52 3.37
CA SER A 197 -18.19 14.12 3.79
C SER A 197 -17.05 13.30 3.19
N LEU A 198 -16.70 13.54 1.93
CA LEU A 198 -15.48 13.00 1.33
C LEU A 198 -14.22 13.54 2.01
N ALA A 199 -14.23 14.83 2.39
CA ALA A 199 -13.14 15.40 3.18
C ALA A 199 -12.98 14.71 4.55
N LYS A 200 -14.09 14.35 5.22
CA LYS A 200 -14.03 13.59 6.50
C LYS A 200 -13.32 12.24 6.32
N LEU A 201 -13.58 11.50 5.24
CA LEU A 201 -12.88 10.24 4.94
C LEU A 201 -11.36 10.45 4.79
N PHE A 202 -10.97 11.47 4.01
CA PHE A 202 -9.57 11.83 3.86
C PHE A 202 -8.91 12.16 5.21
N ILE A 203 -9.59 12.99 6.03
CA ILE A 203 -9.08 13.44 7.33
C ILE A 203 -8.81 12.27 8.28
N GLN A 204 -9.66 11.24 8.28
CA GLN A 204 -9.47 10.02 9.09
C GLN A 204 -8.23 9.21 8.70
N CYS A 205 -7.69 9.40 7.49
CA CYS A 205 -6.49 8.73 7.02
C CYS A 205 -5.19 9.45 7.46
N ILE A 206 -5.24 10.77 7.70
CA ILE A 206 -4.06 11.59 7.99
C ILE A 206 -3.25 11.06 9.18
N PRO A 207 -3.83 10.78 10.38
CA PRO A 207 -3.05 10.30 11.52
C PRO A 207 -2.34 8.97 11.24
N ARG A 208 -3.03 8.06 10.55
CA ARG A 208 -2.47 6.74 10.20
C ARG A 208 -1.29 6.88 9.25
N ILE A 209 -1.42 7.69 8.20
CA ILE A 209 -0.36 7.93 7.23
C ILE A 209 0.83 8.63 7.89
N LEU A 210 0.60 9.64 8.75
CA LEU A 210 1.67 10.33 9.48
C LEU A 210 2.49 9.39 10.36
N ARG A 211 1.86 8.39 10.97
CA ARG A 211 2.52 7.37 11.80
C ARG A 211 3.15 6.23 10.98
N GLY A 212 3.10 6.28 9.65
CA GLY A 212 3.57 5.20 8.77
C GLY A 212 2.68 3.95 8.78
N GLY A 213 1.43 4.09 9.22
CA GLY A 213 0.43 3.02 9.18
C GLY A 213 -0.09 2.77 7.77
N LYS A 214 -0.60 1.55 7.54
CA LYS A 214 -1.22 1.16 6.27
C LYS A 214 -2.67 1.66 6.20
N VAL A 215 -3.09 2.14 5.03
CA VAL A 215 -4.50 2.36 4.67
C VAL A 215 -4.91 1.34 3.59
N SER A 216 -6.20 1.07 3.44
CA SER A 216 -6.67 0.14 2.40
C SER A 216 -6.46 0.71 0.99
N THR A 217 -6.48 -0.13 -0.04
CA THR A 217 -6.49 0.30 -1.46
C THR A 217 -7.58 1.35 -1.70
N GLU A 218 -8.78 1.12 -1.15
CA GLU A 218 -9.93 2.01 -1.29
C GLU A 218 -9.72 3.37 -0.62
N GLU A 219 -9.13 3.39 0.58
CA GLU A 219 -8.79 4.63 1.28
C GLU A 219 -7.68 5.40 0.55
N LEU A 220 -6.69 4.68 0.00
CA LEU A 220 -5.59 5.29 -0.74
C LEU A 220 -6.08 5.95 -2.04
N VAL A 221 -7.06 5.35 -2.73
CA VAL A 221 -7.72 5.98 -3.89
C VAL A 221 -8.35 7.31 -3.48
N GLU A 222 -9.09 7.36 -2.37
CA GLU A 222 -9.67 8.61 -1.87
C GLU A 222 -8.59 9.63 -1.51
N VAL A 223 -7.56 9.22 -0.74
CA VAL A 223 -6.47 10.09 -0.31
C VAL A 223 -5.66 10.66 -1.47
N ILE A 224 -5.48 9.91 -2.56
CA ILE A 224 -4.72 10.40 -3.72
C ILE A 224 -5.58 11.33 -4.57
N THR A 225 -6.79 10.92 -4.90
CA THR A 225 -7.62 11.62 -5.89
C THR A 225 -8.36 12.84 -5.33
N LEU A 226 -8.52 12.96 -4.01
CA LEU A 226 -9.20 14.11 -3.37
C LEU A 226 -8.28 15.30 -3.05
N ARG A 227 -6.95 15.15 -3.16
CA ARG A 227 -6.01 16.27 -2.96
C ARG A 227 -6.32 17.40 -3.91
N ASP A 228 -6.19 18.65 -3.49
CA ASP A 228 -6.42 19.78 -4.40
C ASP A 228 -5.35 19.81 -5.51
N VAL A 229 -4.09 19.56 -5.13
CA VAL A 229 -2.94 19.48 -6.05
C VAL A 229 -2.58 18.03 -6.35
N LYS A 230 -2.66 17.64 -7.62
CA LYS A 230 -2.36 16.29 -8.11
C LYS A 230 -0.98 16.29 -8.75
N GLN A 231 -0.20 15.25 -8.48
CA GLN A 231 1.01 14.94 -9.25
C GLN A 231 0.63 14.29 -10.58
N LYS A 232 1.53 14.37 -11.56
CA LYS A 232 1.28 13.80 -12.90
C LYS A 232 0.99 12.29 -12.85
N ASP A 233 1.62 11.59 -11.92
CA ASP A 233 1.55 10.14 -11.82
C ASP A 233 0.45 9.65 -10.86
N ASP A 234 -0.26 10.55 -10.16
CA ASP A 234 -1.25 10.20 -9.14
C ASP A 234 -2.38 9.33 -9.70
N TYR A 235 -3.01 9.77 -10.80
CA TYR A 235 -4.10 9.04 -11.44
C TYR A 235 -3.64 7.73 -12.10
N PRO A 236 -2.57 7.70 -12.93
CA PRO A 236 -2.02 6.44 -13.43
C PRO A 236 -1.73 5.44 -12.31
N PHE A 237 -1.11 5.88 -11.22
CA PHE A 237 -0.74 5.02 -10.12
C PHE A 237 -1.97 4.36 -9.46
N VAL A 238 -2.98 5.13 -9.07
CA VAL A 238 -4.19 4.53 -8.44
C VAL A 238 -4.98 3.65 -9.40
N LEU A 239 -4.97 3.97 -10.70
CA LEU A 239 -5.66 3.18 -11.70
C LEU A 239 -5.00 1.80 -11.85
N LEU A 240 -3.67 1.76 -11.94
CA LEU A 240 -2.90 0.52 -11.99
C LEU A 240 -3.05 -0.29 -10.70
N LEU A 241 -2.96 0.39 -9.55
CA LEU A 241 -3.15 -0.23 -8.24
C LEU A 241 -4.49 -0.97 -8.15
N VAL A 242 -5.59 -0.31 -8.51
CA VAL A 242 -6.93 -0.92 -8.48
C VAL A 242 -7.07 -2.01 -9.54
N SER A 243 -6.52 -1.81 -10.74
CA SER A 243 -6.65 -2.76 -11.85
C SER A 243 -5.89 -4.07 -11.59
N ASP A 244 -4.84 -4.03 -10.77
CA ASP A 244 -4.01 -5.20 -10.43
C ASP A 244 -4.24 -5.77 -9.03
N ASP A 245 -5.08 -5.16 -8.21
CA ASP A 245 -5.37 -5.68 -6.88
C ASP A 245 -6.14 -7.02 -6.99
N LYS A 246 -5.43 -8.14 -6.81
CA LYS A 246 -5.99 -9.50 -6.87
C LYS A 246 -6.95 -9.79 -5.70
N LEU A 247 -6.90 -9.01 -4.61
CA LEU A 247 -7.74 -9.19 -3.42
C LEU A 247 -9.05 -8.40 -3.50
N LEU A 248 -9.13 -7.45 -4.42
CA LEU A 248 -10.31 -6.60 -4.59
C LEU A 248 -11.41 -7.32 -5.39
N PRO A 249 -12.63 -7.47 -4.85
CA PRO A 249 -13.75 -8.04 -5.58
C PRO A 249 -14.06 -7.25 -6.85
N ASP A 250 -14.50 -7.92 -7.92
CA ASP A 250 -14.72 -7.28 -9.22
C ASP A 250 -15.77 -6.15 -9.18
N SER A 251 -16.82 -6.31 -8.38
CA SER A 251 -17.81 -5.24 -8.17
C SER A 251 -17.15 -4.01 -7.57
N ARG A 252 -16.30 -4.20 -6.56
CA ARG A 252 -15.60 -3.10 -5.89
C ARG A 252 -14.56 -2.46 -6.80
N ARG A 253 -13.85 -3.27 -7.59
CA ARG A 253 -12.91 -2.80 -8.62
C ARG A 253 -13.62 -1.85 -9.58
N ARG A 254 -14.79 -2.24 -10.12
CA ARG A 254 -15.58 -1.40 -11.02
C ARG A 254 -15.97 -0.06 -10.38
N GLU A 255 -16.48 -0.08 -9.15
CA GLU A 255 -16.87 1.14 -8.42
C GLU A 255 -15.69 2.12 -8.20
N LEU A 256 -14.51 1.59 -7.88
CA LEU A 256 -13.29 2.39 -7.74
C LEU A 256 -12.83 2.95 -9.08
N LEU A 257 -12.84 2.15 -10.15
CA LEU A 257 -12.50 2.62 -11.51
C LEU A 257 -13.45 3.75 -11.94
N GLN A 258 -14.76 3.62 -11.69
CA GLN A 258 -15.73 4.70 -11.95
C GLN A 258 -15.38 5.97 -11.17
N THR A 259 -14.99 5.83 -9.90
CA THR A 259 -14.59 6.97 -9.06
C THR A 259 -13.32 7.64 -9.55
N ILE A 260 -12.31 6.86 -9.93
CA ILE A 260 -11.04 7.39 -10.48
C ILE A 260 -11.32 8.14 -11.79
N TRP A 261 -12.03 7.53 -12.74
CA TRP A 261 -12.34 8.16 -14.03
C TRP A 261 -13.21 9.40 -13.89
N ARG A 262 -14.25 9.36 -13.04
CA ARG A 262 -15.06 10.56 -12.75
C ARG A 262 -14.18 11.71 -12.26
N ARG A 263 -13.23 11.45 -11.36
CA ARG A 263 -12.33 12.48 -10.82
C ARG A 263 -11.31 12.98 -11.83
N ILE A 264 -10.81 12.10 -12.71
CA ILE A 264 -10.01 12.49 -13.87
C ILE A 264 -10.82 13.48 -14.74
N TYR A 265 -12.07 13.14 -15.05
CA TYR A 265 -12.93 13.96 -15.90
C TYR A 265 -13.35 15.29 -15.28
N ILE A 266 -13.48 15.42 -13.96
CA ILE A 266 -13.89 16.70 -13.35
C ILE A 266 -12.70 17.54 -12.86
N THR A 267 -11.47 17.08 -13.06
CA THR A 267 -10.26 17.81 -12.62
C THR A 267 -9.88 18.96 -13.54
N ASP A 268 -10.05 18.77 -14.86
CA ASP A 268 -9.61 19.74 -15.86
C ASP A 268 -10.65 20.86 -16.09
N ARG A 269 -10.18 22.01 -16.55
CA ARG A 269 -11.01 23.18 -16.89
C ARG A 269 -11.56 23.07 -18.32
N TRP A 270 -12.57 22.23 -18.50
CA TRP A 270 -13.17 21.96 -19.82
C TRP A 270 -13.81 23.18 -20.46
N ASP A 271 -14.23 24.16 -19.66
CA ASP A 271 -14.69 25.46 -20.14
C ASP A 271 -13.61 26.20 -20.92
N TRP A 272 -12.36 26.17 -20.44
CA TRP A 272 -11.22 26.75 -21.13
C TRP A 272 -10.72 25.88 -22.29
N ILE A 273 -10.76 24.54 -22.14
CA ILE A 273 -10.31 23.62 -23.21
C ILE A 273 -11.25 23.69 -24.42
N SER A 274 -12.55 23.87 -24.19
CA SER A 274 -13.56 23.93 -25.25
C SER A 274 -13.63 25.26 -25.97
N ASP A 275 -13.02 26.32 -25.42
CA ASP A 275 -12.88 27.60 -26.12
C ASP A 275 -11.74 27.52 -27.14
N THR A 276 -12.11 27.08 -28.35
CA THR A 276 -11.19 26.86 -29.47
C THR A 276 -11.24 27.96 -30.53
N ASN A 277 -11.82 29.12 -30.21
CA ASN A 277 -11.88 30.23 -31.16
C ASN A 277 -10.46 30.69 -31.51
N ASP A 278 -10.18 30.84 -32.80
CA ASP A 278 -8.89 31.28 -33.36
C ASP A 278 -7.67 30.41 -32.99
N MET A 279 -7.88 29.16 -32.60
CA MET A 279 -6.79 28.22 -32.29
C MET A 279 -6.39 27.36 -33.48
N SER A 280 -5.09 27.03 -33.58
CA SER A 280 -4.61 26.01 -34.52
C SER A 280 -4.82 24.58 -33.97
N ASP A 281 -4.79 23.60 -34.86
CA ASP A 281 -4.88 22.18 -34.49
C ASP A 281 -3.74 21.77 -33.53
N GLU A 282 -2.53 22.33 -33.71
CA GLU A 282 -1.40 22.10 -32.80
C GLU A 282 -1.67 22.61 -31.38
N GLU A 283 -2.27 23.79 -31.25
CA GLU A 283 -2.61 24.37 -29.94
C GLU A 283 -3.72 23.57 -29.25
N ILE A 284 -4.71 23.08 -30.00
CA ILE A 284 -5.76 22.19 -29.47
C ILE A 284 -5.12 20.88 -28.97
N ASN A 285 -4.22 20.29 -29.76
CA ASN A 285 -3.49 19.08 -29.37
C ASN A 285 -2.66 19.30 -28.11
N GLU A 286 -1.98 20.45 -27.99
CA GLU A 286 -1.23 20.80 -26.78
C GLU A 286 -2.15 20.92 -25.55
N ARG A 287 -3.34 21.52 -25.69
CA ARG A 287 -4.31 21.57 -24.57
C ARG A 287 -4.77 20.18 -24.16
N ILE A 288 -5.16 19.33 -25.12
CA ILE A 288 -5.62 17.96 -24.85
C ILE A 288 -4.51 17.12 -24.21
N THR A 289 -3.27 17.21 -24.71
CA THR A 289 -2.14 16.44 -24.16
C THR A 289 -1.77 16.83 -22.72
N ASN A 290 -2.18 18.02 -22.29
CA ASN A 290 -1.99 18.52 -20.93
C ASN A 290 -3.09 18.11 -19.95
N THR A 291 -4.21 17.54 -20.42
CA THR A 291 -5.30 17.06 -19.57
C THR A 291 -4.91 15.84 -18.72
N ALA A 292 -5.61 15.65 -17.60
CA ALA A 292 -5.49 14.45 -16.79
C ALA A 292 -5.90 13.20 -17.57
N VAL A 293 -6.91 13.30 -18.45
CA VAL A 293 -7.36 12.19 -19.32
C VAL A 293 -6.24 11.68 -20.20
N PHE A 294 -5.64 12.56 -21.01
CA PHE A 294 -4.59 12.17 -21.95
C PHE A 294 -3.38 11.61 -21.22
N ARG A 295 -2.91 12.30 -20.16
CA ARG A 295 -1.74 11.87 -19.39
C ARG A 295 -1.96 10.50 -18.75
N THR A 296 -3.14 10.26 -18.20
CA THR A 296 -3.47 8.96 -17.61
C THR A 296 -3.45 7.85 -18.65
N LEU A 297 -4.16 8.04 -19.78
CA LEU A 297 -4.16 7.07 -20.87
C LEU A 297 -2.74 6.79 -21.40
N PHE A 298 -1.94 7.85 -21.62
CA PHE A 298 -0.58 7.73 -22.14
C PHE A 298 0.35 6.95 -21.21
N ILE A 299 0.29 7.20 -19.90
CA ILE A 299 1.17 6.52 -18.93
C ILE A 299 0.72 5.07 -18.75
N VAL A 300 -0.58 4.84 -18.56
CA VAL A 300 -1.13 3.51 -18.27
C VAL A 300 -0.91 2.58 -19.46
N THR A 301 -1.20 2.99 -20.69
CA THR A 301 -1.01 2.12 -21.88
C THR A 301 0.42 1.70 -22.15
N ARG A 302 1.41 2.45 -21.62
CA ARG A 302 2.83 2.09 -21.72
C ARG A 302 3.30 1.16 -20.61
N ARG A 303 2.58 1.11 -19.48
CA ARG A 303 2.93 0.31 -18.30
C ARG A 303 2.02 -0.89 -18.11
N TYR A 304 0.89 -0.92 -18.82
CA TYR A 304 -0.18 -1.87 -18.59
C TYR A 304 -0.59 -2.54 -19.88
N GLU A 305 -0.33 -3.85 -19.93
CA GLU A 305 -0.57 -4.67 -21.11
C GLU A 305 -2.03 -5.11 -21.23
N LYS A 306 -2.84 -4.93 -20.17
CA LYS A 306 -4.25 -5.36 -20.21
C LYS A 306 -5.06 -4.50 -21.18
N PRO A 307 -6.04 -5.10 -21.88
CA PRO A 307 -6.91 -4.39 -22.80
C PRO A 307 -7.55 -3.16 -22.16
N LEU A 308 -7.68 -2.08 -22.95
CA LEU A 308 -8.25 -0.81 -22.51
C LEU A 308 -9.62 -0.98 -21.83
N SER A 309 -10.46 -1.86 -22.38
CA SER A 309 -11.81 -2.17 -21.85
C SER A 309 -11.84 -2.69 -20.41
N GLN A 310 -10.72 -3.17 -19.87
CA GLN A 310 -10.67 -3.69 -18.50
C GLN A 310 -10.47 -2.60 -17.43
N TRP A 311 -9.98 -1.43 -17.82
CA TRP A 311 -9.58 -0.39 -16.86
C TRP A 311 -10.03 1.02 -17.26
N PHE A 312 -10.41 1.26 -18.51
CA PHE A 312 -10.97 2.53 -18.98
C PHE A 312 -12.48 2.53 -18.86
N ASN A 313 -13.03 3.56 -18.20
CA ASN A 313 -14.46 3.83 -18.18
C ASN A 313 -14.74 5.13 -18.95
N PRO A 314 -15.54 5.10 -20.02
CA PRO A 314 -16.02 6.31 -20.67
C PRO A 314 -16.74 7.26 -19.70
N PRO A 315 -16.88 8.56 -20.04
CA PRO A 315 -17.59 9.52 -19.18
C PRO A 315 -18.98 9.05 -18.76
N ALA A 316 -19.77 8.53 -19.71
CA ALA A 316 -21.13 8.02 -19.46
C ALA A 316 -21.18 6.81 -18.49
N SER A 317 -20.10 6.06 -18.38
CA SER A 317 -20.00 4.86 -17.51
C SER A 317 -19.34 5.16 -16.16
N SER A 318 -18.92 6.41 -15.92
CA SER A 318 -18.15 6.83 -14.73
C SER A 318 -19.00 7.43 -13.61
N PHE A 319 -20.32 7.49 -13.78
CA PHE A 319 -21.23 7.97 -12.73
C PHE A 319 -21.15 7.09 -11.48
N PHE A 320 -21.20 7.73 -10.31
CA PHE A 320 -21.43 7.04 -9.06
C PHE A 320 -22.87 6.48 -9.03
N ALA A 321 -22.99 5.18 -8.75
CA ALA A 321 -24.27 4.49 -8.67
C ALA A 321 -24.40 3.56 -7.45
N SER A 322 -23.43 3.58 -6.52
CA SER A 322 -23.44 2.65 -5.39
C SER A 322 -24.59 2.93 -4.41
N THR A 323 -25.17 1.87 -3.87
CA THR A 323 -26.22 1.95 -2.85
C THR A 323 -25.65 2.21 -1.46
N VAL A 324 -26.55 2.50 -0.51
CA VAL A 324 -26.20 2.66 0.91
C VAL A 324 -25.53 1.39 1.44
N GLU A 325 -26.04 0.21 1.10
CA GLU A 325 -25.50 -1.08 1.54
C GLU A 325 -24.10 -1.33 0.98
N GLN A 326 -23.87 -0.99 -0.29
CA GLN A 326 -22.56 -1.14 -0.94
C GLN A 326 -21.51 -0.23 -0.31
N LEU A 327 -21.87 1.02 0.02
CA LEU A 327 -20.98 1.95 0.72
C LEU A 327 -20.81 1.59 2.20
N GLN A 328 -21.85 1.12 2.88
CA GLN A 328 -21.76 0.64 4.26
C GLN A 328 -20.82 -0.57 4.37
N SER A 329 -20.86 -1.48 3.38
CA SER A 329 -19.90 -2.57 3.27
C SER A 329 -18.46 -2.08 3.05
N ARG A 330 -18.29 -0.96 2.33
CA ARG A 330 -16.97 -0.35 2.08
C ARG A 330 -16.42 0.36 3.31
N PHE A 331 -17.30 1.03 4.04
CA PHE A 331 -16.97 1.87 5.19
C PHE A 331 -17.77 1.40 6.42
N PRO A 332 -17.44 0.22 6.98
CA PRO A 332 -18.25 -0.40 8.04
C PRO A 332 -18.28 0.41 9.35
N THR A 333 -17.31 1.31 9.53
CA THR A 333 -17.21 2.19 10.71
C THR A 333 -18.12 3.42 10.62
N PHE A 334 -18.70 3.71 9.45
CA PHE A 334 -19.55 4.87 9.25
C PHE A 334 -20.98 4.55 9.68
N LYS A 335 -21.64 5.53 10.30
CA LYS A 335 -23.08 5.45 10.56
C LYS A 335 -23.86 5.67 9.28
N GLU A 336 -25.10 5.18 9.25
CA GLU A 336 -25.98 5.31 8.07
C GLU A 336 -26.16 6.76 7.64
N GLU A 337 -26.29 7.71 8.58
CA GLU A 337 -26.36 9.14 8.25
C GLU A 337 -25.08 9.63 7.56
N GLN A 338 -23.91 9.17 7.99
CA GLN A 338 -22.64 9.54 7.37
C GLN A 338 -22.50 8.93 5.98
N ILE A 339 -23.03 7.73 5.75
CA ILE A 339 -23.09 7.12 4.41
C ILE A 339 -24.01 7.93 3.49
N LYS A 340 -25.17 8.38 3.98
CA LYS A 340 -26.07 9.25 3.21
C LYS A 340 -25.40 10.58 2.85
N GLU A 341 -24.74 11.22 3.81
CA GLU A 341 -23.96 12.45 3.55
C GLU A 341 -22.82 12.21 2.53
N LEU A 342 -22.21 11.03 2.53
CA LEU A 342 -21.17 10.64 1.58
C LEU A 342 -21.74 10.43 0.16
N ILE A 343 -22.91 9.80 0.04
CA ILE A 343 -23.62 9.64 -1.23
C ILE A 343 -23.93 11.00 -1.86
N GLU A 344 -24.39 11.97 -1.07
CA GLU A 344 -24.68 13.30 -1.58
C GLU A 344 -23.44 14.00 -2.14
N ASP A 345 -22.26 13.80 -1.52
CA ASP A 345 -21.01 14.33 -2.06
C ASP A 345 -20.58 13.64 -3.37
N TYR A 346 -20.77 12.32 -3.49
CA TYR A 346 -20.55 11.63 -4.76
C TYR A 346 -21.53 12.09 -5.85
N LYS A 347 -22.79 12.37 -5.49
CA LYS A 347 -23.77 12.93 -6.44
C LYS A 347 -23.38 14.31 -6.94
N LYS A 348 -22.72 15.15 -6.12
CA LYS A 348 -22.15 16.43 -6.60
C LYS A 348 -21.08 16.20 -7.67
N GLU A 349 -20.24 15.17 -7.53
CA GLU A 349 -19.30 14.79 -8.58
C GLU A 349 -20.03 14.36 -9.86
N ASN A 350 -21.14 13.61 -9.74
CA ASN A 350 -21.99 13.26 -10.88
C ASN A 350 -22.57 14.49 -11.57
N THR A 351 -23.05 15.48 -10.82
CA THR A 351 -23.55 16.74 -11.39
C THR A 351 -22.46 17.48 -12.17
N ALA A 352 -21.25 17.56 -11.62
CA ALA A 352 -20.11 18.17 -12.31
C ALA A 352 -19.74 17.41 -13.60
N LEU A 353 -19.72 16.08 -13.55
CA LEU A 353 -19.48 15.24 -14.72
C LEU A 353 -20.57 15.42 -15.79
N GLN A 354 -21.84 15.42 -15.39
CA GLN A 354 -22.98 15.63 -16.28
C GLN A 354 -22.88 16.97 -17.01
N HIS A 355 -22.54 18.05 -16.27
CA HIS A 355 -22.34 19.37 -16.86
C HIS A 355 -21.19 19.35 -17.88
N SER A 356 -20.05 18.74 -17.56
CA SER A 356 -18.93 18.64 -18.52
C SER A 356 -19.31 17.86 -19.79
N ILE A 357 -20.14 16.82 -19.67
CA ILE A 357 -20.64 16.05 -20.80
C ILE A 357 -21.59 16.88 -21.68
N GLN A 358 -22.57 17.55 -21.07
CA GLN A 358 -23.64 18.23 -21.80
C GLN A 358 -23.21 19.58 -22.38
N GLU A 359 -22.49 20.37 -21.58
CA GLU A 359 -22.23 21.78 -21.90
C GLU A 359 -20.80 22.00 -22.42
N LEU A 360 -19.85 21.14 -22.05
CA LEU A 360 -18.41 21.34 -22.31
C LEU A 360 -17.80 20.30 -23.24
N GLN A 361 -18.63 19.59 -24.01
CA GLN A 361 -18.19 18.66 -25.07
C GLN A 361 -17.17 17.60 -24.60
N LEU A 362 -17.24 17.17 -23.33
CA LEU A 362 -16.25 16.26 -22.74
C LEU A 362 -16.04 14.98 -23.57
N ASN A 363 -17.11 14.40 -24.09
CA ASN A 363 -17.02 13.17 -24.90
C ASN A 363 -16.13 13.38 -26.13
N THR A 364 -16.28 14.51 -26.83
CA THR A 364 -15.48 14.88 -28.00
C THR A 364 -13.99 15.00 -27.63
N HIS A 365 -13.68 15.61 -26.49
CA HIS A 365 -12.31 15.76 -26.02
C HIS A 365 -11.67 14.43 -25.61
N VAL A 366 -12.43 13.56 -24.95
CA VAL A 366 -11.97 12.21 -24.57
C VAL A 366 -11.73 11.38 -25.83
N GLU A 367 -12.62 11.44 -26.82
CA GLU A 367 -12.40 10.81 -28.12
C GLU A 367 -11.16 11.35 -28.82
N HIS A 368 -10.90 12.66 -28.75
CA HIS A 368 -9.71 13.25 -29.34
C HIS A 368 -8.45 12.71 -28.66
N ALA A 369 -8.41 12.65 -27.32
CA ALA A 369 -7.31 12.06 -26.58
C ALA A 369 -7.05 10.58 -26.97
N LEU A 370 -8.11 9.79 -27.10
CA LEU A 370 -8.02 8.39 -27.56
C LEU A 370 -7.45 8.28 -28.98
N ARG A 371 -7.85 9.18 -29.90
CA ARG A 371 -7.32 9.21 -31.28
C ARG A 371 -5.85 9.58 -31.32
N LEU A 372 -5.42 10.58 -30.57
CA LEU A 372 -4.00 10.98 -30.48
C LEU A 372 -3.10 9.83 -29.98
N LEU A 373 -3.66 8.91 -29.19
CA LEU A 373 -2.97 7.74 -28.67
C LEU A 373 -3.19 6.46 -29.49
N ASN A 374 -3.96 6.52 -30.59
CA ASN A 374 -4.37 5.37 -31.41
C ASN A 374 -5.09 4.27 -30.61
N LEU A 375 -5.87 4.66 -29.60
CA LEU A 375 -6.58 3.74 -28.71
C LEU A 375 -8.05 3.51 -29.09
N LYS A 376 -8.60 4.32 -30.01
CA LYS A 376 -10.02 4.23 -30.39
C LYS A 376 -10.40 2.86 -30.96
N SER A 377 -9.51 2.22 -31.71
CA SER A 377 -9.71 0.87 -32.24
C SER A 377 -9.68 -0.23 -31.17
N SER A 378 -9.13 0.05 -29.98
CA SER A 378 -8.99 -0.92 -28.89
C SER A 378 -10.24 -1.03 -28.00
N LEU A 379 -11.24 -0.18 -28.19
CA LEU A 379 -12.49 -0.22 -27.43
C LEU A 379 -13.52 -1.21 -27.98
N GLY A 380 -13.34 -1.72 -29.20
CA GLY A 380 -14.34 -2.53 -29.89
C GLY A 380 -15.58 -1.70 -30.29
N ASP A 381 -16.23 -2.04 -31.40
CA ASP A 381 -17.48 -1.39 -31.81
C ASP A 381 -18.63 -1.84 -30.88
N GLU A 382 -18.85 -1.14 -29.76
CA GLU A 382 -20.05 -1.30 -28.92
C GLU A 382 -21.30 -0.60 -29.51
N ASP A 383 -21.48 -0.66 -30.84
CA ASP A 383 -22.70 -0.19 -31.53
C ASP A 383 -23.69 -1.33 -31.84
N GLN A 384 -23.64 -2.44 -31.08
CA GLN A 384 -24.66 -3.49 -31.10
C GLN A 384 -25.16 -3.81 -29.68
N LEU A 385 -25.68 -2.80 -29.01
CA LEU A 385 -26.70 -3.01 -27.99
C LEU A 385 -28.06 -2.76 -28.66
N ASP A 386 -28.70 -3.85 -29.09
CA ASP A 386 -30.11 -3.87 -29.45
C ASP A 386 -30.90 -3.17 -28.33
N PRO A 387 -31.79 -2.21 -28.62
CA PRO A 387 -32.69 -1.70 -27.62
C PRO A 387 -33.54 -2.87 -27.13
N MET A 388 -33.34 -3.26 -25.87
CA MET A 388 -34.22 -4.21 -25.19
C MET A 388 -35.68 -3.82 -25.46
N GLU A 389 -36.37 -4.67 -26.19
CA GLU A 389 -37.82 -4.62 -26.31
C GLU A 389 -38.39 -4.61 -24.90
N VAL A 390 -39.08 -3.52 -24.56
CA VAL A 390 -39.98 -3.47 -23.43
C VAL A 390 -41.17 -4.34 -23.82
N GLU A 391 -41.20 -5.58 -23.37
CA GLU A 391 -42.44 -6.37 -23.36
C GLU A 391 -43.44 -5.64 -22.44
N GLU A 392 -44.35 -4.91 -23.07
CA GLU A 392 -45.61 -4.52 -22.46
C GLU A 392 -46.49 -5.77 -22.33
N ASP A 393 -46.50 -6.36 -21.13
CA ASP A 393 -47.54 -7.34 -20.79
C ASP A 393 -48.75 -6.63 -20.15
N THR A 394 -49.88 -6.84 -20.82
CA THR A 394 -51.27 -6.53 -20.45
C THR A 394 -51.75 -7.15 -19.15
#